data_AF-A0A8J3KCG1-F1
#
_entry.id   AF-A0A8J3KCG1-F1
#
_cell.length_a   1.000
_cell.length_b   1.000
_cell.length_c   1.000
_cell.angle_alpha   90.00
_cell.angle_beta   90.00
_cell.angle_gamma   90.00
#
_symmetry.space_group_name_H-M   'P 1'
#
loop_
_entity.id
_entity.type
_entity.pdbx_description
1 polymer ?
#
loop_
_entity_poly.entity_id
_entity_poly.type
_entity_poly.pdbx_seq_one_letter_code
_entity_poly.pdbx_strand_id
1 'polypeptide(L)'
;MQRSQIDGVRVLRQDLPGDFTANLAFAVGARDEDVDQLGITHLATRHLLLSLLAEPDETAGLLETSFTLTGDPDQVAEDLNDLAALIADPDLSGLALTAQQLDPTDRAGELDLDIDDAVRDPWASLLARRLGPTGPGLLRWPAVDPHRLTVDEVRAHLARWFTAGNAVLTCTGPPPARLRLPLPAGPPAAHTTSPVRGSAGPAWYADEVVAPAIAVGATAGPEAFLLMRLLGTRVDAALERAAVKAWSTEWSTPVGDERLEVGLSLHLRGKARQRDSALAARILWQELRRLAAEEPSPAELDGIVTRFIRSPAEDPHLRGQLERMGVLDAAEQAHAQAPLADAGHRELFDVSDEFGQAEVAAAARLGPADVRAAAAAWLPSALLVIPNGVDAALDGMARTGCPTGSYTPQGELLRPSLARRLRGAKDGLVLGDDACHLVAADGTVHTFAMRDAMLIQRRGETLLGDVGHGCLVDVSGFTGVDKLVTRVPPRRHRIAHD
;
A
#
# COMPACT_ATOMS: atom_id res chain seq x y z
N MET A 1 25.84 10.89 10.61
CA MET A 1 24.83 10.24 11.45
C MET A 1 25.49 9.53 12.61
N GLN A 2 24.92 9.62 13.81
CA GLN A 2 25.43 8.96 15.02
C GLN A 2 24.36 8.01 15.57
N ARG A 3 24.81 6.90 16.17
CA ARG A 3 23.95 5.86 16.75
C ARG A 3 24.11 5.81 18.26
N SER A 4 23.00 5.64 18.97
CA SER A 4 22.97 5.44 20.43
C SER A 4 21.72 4.64 20.83
N GLN A 5 21.47 4.50 22.13
CA GLN A 5 20.31 3.78 22.66
C GLN A 5 19.75 4.51 23.88
N ILE A 6 18.43 4.59 23.99
CA ILE A 6 17.70 5.13 25.15
C ILE A 6 16.67 4.10 25.57
N ASP A 7 16.75 3.60 26.80
CA ASP A 7 15.79 2.65 27.40
C ASP A 7 15.47 1.41 26.53
N GLY A 8 16.46 0.93 25.76
CA GLY A 8 16.27 -0.21 24.86
C GLY A 8 15.99 0.18 23.41
N VAL A 9 15.49 1.40 23.16
CA VAL A 9 15.18 1.93 21.83
C VAL A 9 16.45 2.41 21.13
N ARG A 10 16.62 1.99 19.88
CA ARG A 10 17.73 2.45 19.01
C ARG A 10 17.49 3.91 18.62
N VAL A 11 18.53 4.73 18.70
CA VAL A 11 18.45 6.16 18.38
C VAL A 11 19.45 6.51 17.29
N LEU A 12 18.93 7.08 16.19
CA LEU A 12 19.72 7.66 15.12
C LEU A 12 19.63 9.18 15.20
N ARG A 13 20.76 9.88 15.13
CA ARG A 13 20.76 11.34 15.12
C ARG A 13 21.63 11.94 14.03
N GLN A 14 21.19 13.08 13.55
CA GLN A 14 21.94 13.92 12.63
C GLN A 14 21.67 15.39 12.98
N ASP A 15 22.72 16.18 13.17
CA ASP A 15 22.57 17.60 13.46
C ASP A 15 22.14 18.31 12.16
N LEU A 16 20.86 18.69 12.08
CA LEU A 16 20.25 19.40 10.95
C LEU A 16 19.81 20.81 11.39
N PRO A 17 19.78 21.79 10.47
CA PRO A 17 19.21 23.10 10.77
C PRO A 17 17.69 23.02 10.92
N GLY A 18 17.10 23.96 11.66
CA GLY A 18 15.66 24.06 11.90
C GLY A 18 15.29 23.69 13.34
N ASP A 19 13.99 23.51 13.56
CA ASP A 19 13.45 23.06 14.85
C ASP A 19 13.86 21.60 15.12
N PHE A 20 13.88 21.23 16.40
CA PHE A 20 14.18 19.86 16.78
C PHE A 20 12.99 18.97 16.41
N THR A 21 13.22 18.03 15.50
CA THR A 21 12.25 17.02 15.09
C THR A 21 12.73 15.67 15.61
N ALA A 22 11.80 14.94 16.23
CA ALA A 22 11.99 13.57 16.62
C ALA A 22 10.87 12.70 16.05
N ASN A 23 11.24 11.58 15.43
CA ASN A 23 10.29 10.60 14.92
C ASN A 23 10.50 9.25 15.64
N LEU A 24 9.49 8.82 16.38
CA LEU A 24 9.45 7.49 17.00
C LEU A 24 8.64 6.55 16.10
N ALA A 25 9.34 5.63 15.43
CA ALA A 25 8.74 4.68 14.49
C ALA A 25 8.80 3.26 15.04
N PHE A 26 7.76 2.49 14.74
CA PHE A 26 7.60 1.08 15.09
C PHE A 26 7.44 0.25 13.83
N ALA A 27 8.12 -0.91 13.76
CA ALA A 27 7.94 -1.86 12.67
C ALA A 27 6.63 -2.63 12.85
N VAL A 28 5.51 -1.94 12.59
CA VAL A 28 4.15 -2.47 12.56
C VAL A 28 3.29 -1.58 11.67
N GLY A 29 2.53 -2.18 10.77
CA GLY A 29 1.55 -1.45 9.95
C GLY A 29 0.37 -2.33 9.57
N ALA A 30 -0.39 -1.90 8.55
CA ALA A 30 -1.53 -2.67 8.05
C ALA A 30 -1.16 -4.10 7.58
N ARG A 31 0.10 -4.32 7.18
CA ARG A 31 0.59 -5.65 6.78
C ARG A 31 0.61 -6.67 7.91
N ASP A 32 0.70 -6.20 9.15
CA ASP A 32 0.89 -7.01 10.36
C ASP A 32 -0.43 -7.32 11.07
N GLU A 33 -1.54 -6.85 10.50
CA GLU A 33 -2.91 -7.14 10.92
C GLU A 33 -3.40 -8.49 10.36
N ASP A 34 -4.54 -8.97 10.86
CA ASP A 34 -5.30 -10.07 10.27
C ASP A 34 -6.50 -9.51 9.49
N VAL A 35 -6.99 -10.21 8.46
CA VAL A 35 -8.16 -9.80 7.68
C VAL A 35 -9.39 -9.46 8.56
N ASP A 36 -9.58 -10.19 9.66
CA ASP A 36 -10.69 -10.03 10.60
C ASP A 36 -10.38 -9.02 11.73
N GLN A 37 -9.20 -8.40 11.69
CA GLN A 37 -8.73 -7.35 12.59
C GLN A 37 -8.19 -6.10 11.85
N LEU A 38 -8.38 -6.00 10.53
CA LEU A 38 -7.92 -4.84 9.76
C LEU A 38 -8.44 -3.53 10.37
N GLY A 39 -7.57 -2.56 10.54
CA GLY A 39 -7.89 -1.28 11.21
C GLY A 39 -7.47 -1.22 12.67
N ILE A 40 -6.98 -2.32 13.25
CA ILE A 40 -6.62 -2.35 14.67
C ILE A 40 -5.43 -1.47 15.01
N THR A 41 -4.43 -1.34 14.12
CA THR A 41 -3.27 -0.47 14.36
C THR A 41 -3.73 0.98 14.46
N HIS A 42 -4.47 1.45 13.45
CA HIS A 42 -5.02 2.81 13.39
C HIS A 42 -5.98 3.12 14.56
N LEU A 43 -6.85 2.16 14.94
CA LEU A 43 -7.70 2.34 16.13
C LEU A 43 -6.87 2.48 17.42
N ALA A 44 -5.83 1.66 17.57
CA ALA A 44 -4.98 1.68 18.75
C ALA A 44 -4.20 3.00 18.85
N THR A 45 -3.58 3.43 17.76
CA THR A 45 -2.79 4.68 17.72
C THR A 45 -3.68 5.89 17.94
N ARG A 46 -4.83 6.00 17.25
CA ARG A 46 -5.77 7.09 17.46
C ARG A 46 -6.24 7.17 18.91
N HIS A 47 -6.47 6.03 19.54
CA HIS A 47 -6.87 5.99 20.94
C HIS A 47 -5.78 6.52 21.88
N LEU A 48 -4.51 6.18 21.61
CA LEU A 48 -3.38 6.73 22.34
C LEU A 48 -3.31 8.26 22.17
N LEU A 49 -3.42 8.74 20.93
CA LEU A 49 -3.32 10.18 20.63
C LEU A 49 -4.39 11.03 21.32
N LEU A 50 -5.62 10.54 21.39
CA LEU A 50 -6.71 11.25 22.09
C LEU A 50 -6.47 11.39 23.60
N SER A 51 -5.53 10.62 24.15
CA SER A 51 -5.14 10.68 25.56
C SER A 51 -3.89 11.54 25.80
N LEU A 52 -3.27 12.08 24.73
CA LEU A 52 -2.12 12.95 24.79
C LEU A 52 -2.54 14.43 24.69
N LEU A 53 -1.78 15.29 25.37
CA LEU A 53 -1.90 16.74 25.20
C LEU A 53 -1.16 17.22 23.94
N ALA A 54 -0.09 16.53 23.58
CA ALA A 54 0.64 16.74 22.35
C ALA A 54 -0.18 16.23 21.16
N GLU A 55 -0.01 16.88 20.02
CA GLU A 55 -0.60 16.49 18.73
C GLU A 55 0.54 16.07 17.79
N PRO A 56 1.17 14.89 18.01
CA PRO A 56 2.18 14.40 17.07
C PRO A 56 1.54 14.15 15.71
N ASP A 57 2.32 14.34 14.66
CA ASP A 57 1.96 13.89 13.32
C ASP A 57 2.11 12.36 13.30
N GLU A 58 1.00 11.67 13.13
CA GLU A 58 0.90 10.21 13.21
C GLU A 58 0.62 9.63 11.84
N THR A 59 1.37 8.58 11.51
CA THR A 59 1.14 7.79 10.31
C THR A 59 1.04 6.32 10.69
N ALA A 60 -0.11 5.69 10.49
CA ALA A 60 -0.28 4.24 10.58
C ALA A 60 -0.27 3.62 9.16
N GLY A 61 0.93 3.55 8.58
CA GLY A 61 1.15 3.11 7.21
C GLY A 61 1.06 1.59 6.99
N LEU A 62 1.45 1.17 5.79
CA LEU A 62 1.43 -0.25 5.43
C LEU A 62 2.48 -1.08 6.18
N LEU A 63 3.69 -0.54 6.36
CA LEU A 63 4.84 -1.24 6.92
C LEU A 63 5.17 -0.82 8.35
N GLU A 64 5.03 0.49 8.63
CA GLU A 64 5.38 1.10 9.91
C GLU A 64 4.29 2.02 10.44
N THR A 65 4.39 2.29 11.74
CA THR A 65 3.59 3.27 12.46
C THR A 65 4.54 4.25 13.11
N SER A 66 4.34 5.54 12.91
CA SER A 66 5.28 6.57 13.36
C SER A 66 4.61 7.76 14.02
N PHE A 67 5.32 8.38 14.96
CA PHE A 67 4.89 9.57 15.69
C PHE A 67 5.98 10.63 15.58
N THR A 68 5.69 11.72 14.87
CA THR A 68 6.63 12.81 14.63
C THR A 68 6.25 14.05 15.43
N LEU A 69 7.20 14.55 16.22
CA LEU A 69 7.09 15.76 17.01
C LEU A 69 8.16 16.75 16.57
N THR A 70 7.80 18.03 16.42
CA THR A 70 8.73 19.10 16.04
C THR A 70 8.54 20.31 16.93
N GLY A 71 9.62 20.88 17.46
CA GLY A 71 9.57 22.10 18.25
C GLY A 71 10.76 22.29 19.19
N ASP A 72 10.46 22.78 20.40
CA ASP A 72 11.46 22.91 21.46
C ASP A 72 11.94 21.53 21.95
N PRO A 73 13.25 21.28 22.06
CA PRO A 73 13.76 19.96 22.43
C PRO A 73 13.24 19.44 23.77
N ASP A 74 13.12 20.29 24.80
CA ASP A 74 12.68 19.83 26.12
C ASP A 74 11.18 19.47 26.09
N GLN A 75 10.35 20.24 25.36
CA GLN A 75 8.94 19.90 25.16
C GLN A 75 8.77 18.59 24.38
N VAL A 76 9.50 18.41 23.27
CA VAL A 76 9.46 17.17 22.49
C VAL A 76 9.87 15.97 23.35
N ALA A 77 10.83 16.13 24.26
CA ALA A 77 11.19 15.07 25.19
C ALA A 77 10.08 14.75 26.19
N GLU A 78 9.40 15.75 26.74
CA GLU A 78 8.24 15.54 27.63
C GLU A 78 7.12 14.79 26.89
N ASP A 79 6.77 15.23 25.68
CA ASP A 79 5.70 14.62 24.88
C ASP A 79 6.02 13.16 24.49
N LEU A 80 7.28 12.86 24.13
CA LEU A 80 7.72 11.48 23.86
C LEU A 80 7.74 10.61 25.11
N ASN A 81 8.11 11.17 26.27
CA ASN A 81 8.05 10.45 27.54
C ASN A 81 6.61 10.04 27.86
N ASP A 82 5.65 10.95 27.67
CA ASP A 82 4.23 10.75 27.93
C ASP A 82 3.63 9.72 26.95
N LEU A 83 3.94 9.83 25.65
CA LEU A 83 3.55 8.83 24.65
C LEU A 83 4.09 7.44 25.00
N ALA A 84 5.37 7.32 25.34
CA ALA A 84 5.97 6.04 25.68
C ALA A 84 5.40 5.45 26.98
N ALA A 85 5.08 6.28 27.98
CA ALA A 85 4.41 5.84 29.20
C ALA A 85 2.98 5.35 28.92
N LEU A 86 2.25 6.06 28.06
CA LEU A 86 0.89 5.68 27.65
C LEU A 86 0.87 4.37 26.87
N ILE A 87 1.84 4.15 25.98
CA ILE A 87 2.02 2.87 25.28
C ILE A 87 2.27 1.73 26.27
N ALA A 88 3.05 1.99 27.32
CA ALA A 88 3.42 0.97 28.30
C ALA A 88 2.26 0.55 29.21
N ASP A 89 1.36 1.48 29.55
CA ASP A 89 0.17 1.22 30.37
C ASP A 89 -1.07 1.96 29.83
N PRO A 90 -1.68 1.46 28.73
CA PRO A 90 -2.76 2.18 28.07
C PRO A 90 -4.09 2.04 28.84
N ASP A 91 -4.73 3.19 29.12
CA ASP A 91 -6.13 3.24 29.58
C ASP A 91 -7.08 3.09 28.40
N LEU A 92 -7.60 1.88 28.20
CA LEU A 92 -8.51 1.55 27.10
C LEU A 92 -9.99 1.76 27.43
N SER A 93 -10.33 2.43 28.54
CA SER A 93 -11.73 2.64 28.96
C SER A 93 -12.52 3.49 27.96
N GLY A 94 -11.86 4.39 27.24
CA GLY A 94 -12.45 5.26 26.21
C GLY A 94 -12.54 4.68 24.80
N LEU A 95 -12.10 3.43 24.58
CA LEU A 95 -11.94 2.86 23.23
C LEU A 95 -13.22 2.91 22.40
N ALA A 96 -14.38 2.66 23.01
CA ALA A 96 -15.67 2.71 22.33
C ALA A 96 -16.04 4.12 21.83
N LEU A 97 -15.59 5.17 22.51
CA LEU A 97 -15.78 6.56 22.07
C LEU A 97 -14.82 6.89 20.93
N THR A 98 -13.56 6.48 21.03
CA THR A 98 -12.59 6.62 19.92
C THR A 98 -13.13 5.99 18.64
N ALA A 99 -13.66 4.77 18.73
CA ALA A 99 -14.27 4.10 17.58
C ALA A 99 -15.44 4.88 16.94
N GLN A 100 -16.17 5.70 17.70
CA GLN A 100 -17.27 6.54 17.16
C GLN A 100 -16.75 7.79 16.44
N GLN A 101 -15.54 8.23 16.79
CA GLN A 101 -14.94 9.46 16.29
C GLN A 101 -14.00 9.25 15.11
N LEU A 102 -13.61 7.99 14.84
CA LEU A 102 -12.79 7.64 13.71
C LEU A 102 -13.50 7.98 12.41
N ASP A 103 -12.82 8.74 11.55
CA ASP A 103 -13.25 8.89 10.18
C ASP A 103 -12.86 7.59 9.43
N PRO A 104 -13.82 6.87 8.83
CA PRO A 104 -13.52 5.68 8.05
C PRO A 104 -12.54 5.89 6.88
N THR A 105 -12.32 7.15 6.48
CA THR A 105 -11.52 7.55 5.31
C THR A 105 -10.07 7.84 5.65
N ASP A 106 -9.77 8.13 6.92
CA ASP A 106 -8.41 8.47 7.40
C ASP A 106 -7.40 7.39 7.00
N ARG A 107 -7.76 6.12 7.21
CA ARG A 107 -6.91 4.97 6.86
C ARG A 107 -6.56 4.91 5.37
N ALA A 108 -7.45 5.30 4.46
CA ALA A 108 -7.13 5.27 3.03
C ALA A 108 -6.04 6.30 2.70
N GLY A 109 -6.11 7.48 3.32
CA GLY A 109 -5.09 8.52 3.20
C GLY A 109 -3.75 8.08 3.77
N GLU A 110 -3.73 7.49 4.97
CA GLU A 110 -2.50 6.99 5.62
C GLU A 110 -1.80 5.86 4.84
N LEU A 111 -2.55 5.14 4.00
CA LEU A 111 -2.04 4.08 3.16
C LEU A 111 -1.71 4.54 1.73
N ASP A 112 -1.69 5.86 1.48
CA ASP A 112 -1.46 6.49 0.18
C ASP A 112 -2.40 5.98 -0.94
N LEU A 113 -3.59 5.51 -0.54
CA LEU A 113 -4.61 5.05 -1.48
C LEU A 113 -5.47 6.23 -1.94
N ASP A 114 -6.09 6.07 -3.11
CA ASP A 114 -7.13 7.00 -3.54
C ASP A 114 -8.32 6.90 -2.57
N ILE A 115 -8.50 7.92 -1.72
CA ILE A 115 -9.58 8.01 -0.73
C ILE A 115 -10.95 7.81 -1.41
N ASP A 116 -11.09 8.27 -2.65
CA ASP A 116 -12.33 8.14 -3.41
C ASP A 116 -12.59 6.72 -3.93
N ASP A 117 -11.62 5.78 -3.95
CA ASP A 117 -11.86 4.40 -4.41
C ASP A 117 -10.81 3.36 -3.96
N ALA A 118 -10.40 3.39 -2.69
CA ALA A 118 -9.33 2.53 -2.15
C ALA A 118 -9.54 1.01 -2.41
N VAL A 119 -10.79 0.54 -2.41
CA VAL A 119 -11.14 -0.87 -2.65
C VAL A 119 -10.82 -1.31 -4.10
N ARG A 120 -10.80 -0.37 -5.05
CA ARG A 120 -10.47 -0.59 -6.46
C ARG A 120 -9.08 -0.05 -6.81
N ASP A 121 -8.23 0.17 -5.81
CA ASP A 121 -6.84 0.54 -6.04
C ASP A 121 -6.10 -0.58 -6.81
N PRO A 122 -5.44 -0.26 -7.93
CA PRO A 122 -4.83 -1.28 -8.77
C PRO A 122 -3.52 -1.85 -8.18
N TRP A 123 -2.80 -1.10 -7.34
CA TRP A 123 -1.62 -1.62 -6.63
C TRP A 123 -2.03 -2.62 -5.56
N ALA A 124 -3.04 -2.26 -4.75
CA ALA A 124 -3.62 -3.13 -3.75
C ALA A 124 -4.17 -4.44 -4.37
N SER A 125 -4.79 -4.36 -5.55
CA SER A 125 -5.19 -5.54 -6.33
C SER A 125 -4.01 -6.44 -6.69
N LEU A 126 -2.89 -5.87 -7.17
CA LEU A 126 -1.69 -6.61 -7.53
C LEU A 126 -1.07 -7.30 -6.31
N LEU A 127 -0.95 -6.61 -5.18
CA LEU A 127 -0.44 -7.18 -3.94
C LEU A 127 -1.33 -8.31 -3.43
N ALA A 128 -2.65 -8.11 -3.37
CA ALA A 128 -3.59 -9.14 -2.96
C ALA A 128 -3.49 -10.41 -3.84
N ARG A 129 -3.32 -10.24 -5.16
CA ARG A 129 -3.17 -11.37 -6.08
C ARG A 129 -1.87 -12.14 -5.86
N ARG A 130 -0.77 -11.45 -5.54
CA ARG A 130 0.57 -12.03 -5.39
C ARG A 130 0.81 -12.65 -4.03
N LEU A 131 0.37 -11.95 -2.99
CA LEU A 131 0.71 -12.22 -1.59
C LEU A 131 -0.44 -12.88 -0.83
N GLY A 132 -1.67 -12.85 -1.38
CA GLY A 132 -2.84 -13.44 -0.76
C GLY A 132 -3.33 -12.65 0.46
N PRO A 133 -3.98 -13.31 1.43
CA PRO A 133 -4.67 -12.67 2.54
C PRO A 133 -3.74 -12.30 3.72
N THR A 134 -2.46 -12.05 3.47
CA THR A 134 -1.45 -11.81 4.51
C THR A 134 -0.48 -10.73 4.09
N GLY A 135 0.16 -10.07 5.06
CA GLY A 135 1.19 -9.09 4.77
C GLY A 135 0.63 -7.94 3.92
N PRO A 136 1.43 -7.39 2.99
CA PRO A 136 0.98 -6.32 2.11
C PRO A 136 -0.22 -6.67 1.20
N GLY A 137 -0.55 -7.97 1.03
CA GLY A 137 -1.75 -8.38 0.30
C GLY A 137 -3.07 -7.95 0.97
N LEU A 138 -3.00 -7.53 2.23
CA LEU A 138 -4.13 -6.99 2.98
C LEU A 138 -4.55 -5.58 2.55
N LEU A 139 -3.68 -4.84 1.84
CA LEU A 139 -3.91 -3.45 1.42
C LEU A 139 -5.23 -3.26 0.65
N ARG A 140 -5.70 -4.30 -0.05
CA ARG A 140 -6.93 -4.27 -0.84
C ARG A 140 -8.19 -4.13 0.02
N TRP A 141 -8.17 -4.65 1.24
CA TRP A 141 -9.39 -4.93 1.99
C TRP A 141 -9.72 -3.78 2.94
N PRO A 142 -10.98 -3.32 2.97
CA PRO A 142 -11.38 -2.27 3.90
C PRO A 142 -11.30 -2.75 5.36
N ALA A 143 -11.08 -1.81 6.26
CA ALA A 143 -10.99 -2.05 7.69
C ALA A 143 -12.28 -2.62 8.29
N VAL A 144 -12.13 -3.38 9.37
CA VAL A 144 -13.23 -3.77 10.24
C VAL A 144 -13.87 -2.52 10.82
N ASP A 145 -15.20 -2.54 10.95
CA ASP A 145 -15.91 -1.56 11.78
C ASP A 145 -15.26 -1.53 13.19
N PRO A 146 -14.66 -0.40 13.60
CA PRO A 146 -13.87 -0.33 14.83
C PRO A 146 -14.69 -0.68 16.08
N HIS A 147 -16.02 -0.55 16.05
CA HIS A 147 -16.90 -0.98 17.14
C HIS A 147 -16.90 -2.49 17.39
N ARG A 148 -16.42 -3.27 16.41
CA ARG A 148 -16.35 -4.72 16.51
C ARG A 148 -15.02 -5.22 17.08
N LEU A 149 -14.02 -4.35 17.21
CA LEU A 149 -12.73 -4.66 17.82
C LEU A 149 -12.82 -4.50 19.33
N THR A 150 -12.21 -5.42 20.06
CA THR A 150 -12.30 -5.48 21.52
C THR A 150 -11.09 -4.86 22.20
N VAL A 151 -11.27 -4.45 23.47
CA VAL A 151 -10.19 -3.96 24.32
C VAL A 151 -9.05 -4.97 24.44
N ASP A 152 -9.36 -6.25 24.56
CA ASP A 152 -8.35 -7.31 24.68
C ASP A 152 -7.54 -7.47 23.40
N GLU A 153 -8.18 -7.34 22.23
CA GLU A 153 -7.50 -7.35 20.93
C GLU A 153 -6.54 -6.15 20.80
N VAL A 154 -6.99 -4.94 21.13
CA VAL A 154 -6.16 -3.73 21.08
C VAL A 154 -4.99 -3.84 22.06
N ARG A 155 -5.24 -4.30 23.30
CA ARG A 155 -4.18 -4.50 24.30
C ARG A 155 -3.16 -5.54 23.84
N ALA A 156 -3.61 -6.66 23.28
CA ALA A 156 -2.73 -7.68 22.75
C ALA A 156 -1.92 -7.18 21.54
N HIS A 157 -2.53 -6.36 20.69
CA HIS A 157 -1.86 -5.74 19.55
C HIS A 157 -0.76 -4.77 20.00
N LEU A 158 -1.07 -3.85 20.93
CA LEU A 158 -0.10 -2.92 21.52
C LEU A 158 1.07 -3.66 22.17
N ALA A 159 0.78 -4.64 23.04
CA ALA A 159 1.80 -5.42 23.74
C ALA A 159 2.71 -6.22 22.80
N ARG A 160 2.20 -6.64 21.63
CA ARG A 160 2.96 -7.39 20.63
C ARG A 160 3.92 -6.50 19.85
N TRP A 161 3.47 -5.32 19.44
CA TRP A 161 4.16 -4.53 18.41
C TRP A 161 4.81 -3.25 18.92
N PHE A 162 4.26 -2.63 19.96
CA PHE A 162 4.77 -1.35 20.47
C PHE A 162 5.75 -1.59 21.62
N THR A 163 6.91 -2.14 21.27
CA THR A 163 7.97 -2.50 22.22
C THR A 163 9.29 -1.80 21.91
N ALA A 164 10.17 -1.69 22.90
CA ALA A 164 11.47 -1.05 22.73
C ALA A 164 12.35 -1.72 21.65
N GLY A 165 12.29 -3.06 21.55
CA GLY A 165 13.02 -3.82 20.53
C GLY A 165 12.46 -3.65 19.12
N ASN A 166 11.21 -3.19 19.01
CA ASN A 166 10.52 -2.93 17.76
C ASN A 166 10.49 -1.46 17.34
N ALA A 167 11.20 -0.60 18.06
CA ALA A 167 11.19 0.84 17.87
C ALA A 167 12.55 1.38 17.40
N VAL A 168 12.50 2.47 16.65
CA VAL A 168 13.64 3.33 16.30
C VAL A 168 13.21 4.78 16.50
N LEU A 169 14.05 5.54 17.17
CA LEU A 169 13.92 6.99 17.28
C LEU A 169 14.92 7.66 16.33
N THR A 170 14.45 8.58 15.51
CA THR A 170 15.32 9.49 14.76
C THR A 170 15.23 10.91 15.30
N CYS A 171 16.35 11.66 15.33
CA CYS A 171 16.39 13.04 15.83
C CYS A 171 17.24 13.95 14.94
N THR A 172 16.77 15.18 14.72
CA THR A 172 17.49 16.24 13.96
C THR A 172 18.53 17.01 14.78
N GLY A 173 18.83 16.53 15.99
CA GLY A 173 19.84 17.08 16.90
C GLY A 173 20.21 16.09 18.00
N PRO A 174 21.04 16.50 18.98
CA PRO A 174 21.31 15.67 20.16
C PRO A 174 20.02 15.42 20.95
N PRO A 175 19.70 14.17 21.30
CA PRO A 175 18.56 13.87 22.17
C PRO A 175 18.65 14.64 23.49
N PRO A 176 17.56 15.28 23.94
CA PRO A 176 17.52 15.99 25.21
C PRO A 176 17.90 15.08 26.38
N ALA A 177 18.65 15.60 27.36
CA ALA A 177 19.19 14.79 28.46
C ALA A 177 18.09 14.14 29.34
N ARG A 178 16.87 14.70 29.32
CA ARG A 178 15.71 14.21 30.07
C ARG A 178 14.85 13.21 29.30
N LEU A 179 15.13 12.96 28.03
CA LEU A 179 14.37 12.04 27.20
C LEU A 179 14.50 10.60 27.73
N ARG A 180 13.35 9.96 27.93
CA ARG A 180 13.17 8.57 28.36
C ARG A 180 12.11 7.93 27.49
N LEU A 181 12.25 6.65 27.23
CA LEU A 181 11.30 5.88 26.43
C LEU A 181 10.96 4.61 27.19
N PRO A 182 10.14 4.68 28.25
CA PRO A 182 9.78 3.52 29.09
C PRO A 182 8.84 2.52 28.39
N LEU A 183 9.12 2.21 27.12
CA LEU A 183 8.38 1.23 26.32
C LEU A 183 8.54 -0.18 26.90
N PRO A 184 7.54 -1.06 26.75
CA PRO A 184 7.67 -2.46 27.12
C PRO A 184 8.88 -3.11 26.43
N ALA A 185 9.61 -3.95 27.16
CA ALA A 185 10.67 -4.75 26.58
C ALA A 185 10.08 -5.81 25.63
N GLY A 186 10.70 -6.00 24.47
CA GLY A 186 10.30 -7.00 23.50
C GLY A 186 11.45 -7.29 22.51
N PRO A 187 11.40 -8.41 21.79
CA PRO A 187 12.33 -8.67 20.70
C PRO A 187 12.05 -7.71 19.52
N PRO A 188 12.96 -7.61 18.55
CA PRO A 188 12.64 -7.04 17.24
C PRO A 188 11.43 -7.74 16.60
N ALA A 189 10.65 -7.01 15.81
CA ALA A 189 9.54 -7.60 15.05
C ALA A 189 10.03 -8.78 14.20
N ALA A 190 9.30 -9.88 14.29
CA ALA A 190 9.36 -10.94 13.31
C ALA A 190 8.14 -10.83 12.39
N HIS A 191 8.35 -10.28 11.20
CA HIS A 191 7.30 -10.17 10.19
C HIS A 191 7.10 -11.50 9.48
N THR A 192 5.84 -11.80 9.16
CA THR A 192 5.52 -13.01 8.39
C THR A 192 5.99 -12.81 6.97
N THR A 193 6.86 -13.70 6.47
CA THR A 193 7.24 -13.70 5.06
C THR A 193 6.02 -14.04 4.22
N SER A 194 5.72 -13.20 3.23
CA SER A 194 4.57 -13.41 2.37
C SER A 194 4.94 -14.40 1.26
N PRO A 195 4.35 -15.61 1.20
CA PRO A 195 4.71 -16.57 0.16
C PRO A 195 4.26 -16.01 -1.20
N VAL A 196 5.22 -15.60 -2.01
CA VAL A 196 4.89 -15.07 -3.34
C VAL A 196 4.37 -16.20 -4.21
N ARG A 197 3.15 -16.03 -4.72
CA ARG A 197 2.58 -16.97 -5.69
C ARG A 197 3.39 -16.91 -6.98
N GLY A 198 4.04 -18.03 -7.30
CA GLY A 198 4.81 -18.15 -8.53
C GLY A 198 3.90 -17.99 -9.75
N SER A 199 4.38 -17.25 -10.74
CA SER A 199 3.81 -17.24 -12.09
C SER A 199 4.70 -18.06 -13.02
N ALA A 200 4.12 -18.73 -14.01
CA ALA A 200 4.86 -19.45 -15.04
C ALA A 200 5.52 -18.51 -16.08
N GLY A 201 5.40 -17.19 -15.90
CA GLY A 201 5.89 -16.16 -16.80
C GLY A 201 5.12 -14.85 -16.61
N PRO A 202 5.32 -13.84 -17.48
CA PRO A 202 4.56 -12.61 -17.42
C PRO A 202 3.07 -12.88 -17.63
N ALA A 203 2.25 -12.31 -16.76
CA ALA A 203 0.81 -12.55 -16.73
C ALA A 203 0.02 -11.25 -16.60
N TRP A 204 -1.23 -11.28 -17.07
CA TRP A 204 -2.18 -10.20 -16.80
C TRP A 204 -3.54 -10.76 -16.41
N TYR A 205 -4.33 -9.97 -15.71
CA TYR A 205 -5.72 -10.30 -15.39
C TYR A 205 -6.61 -9.05 -15.40
N ALA A 206 -7.91 -9.27 -15.55
CA ALA A 206 -8.90 -8.22 -15.38
C ALA A 206 -9.50 -8.31 -13.97
N ASP A 207 -9.76 -7.15 -13.36
CA ASP A 207 -10.35 -7.05 -12.02
C ASP A 207 -11.17 -5.75 -11.86
N GLU A 208 -11.87 -5.63 -10.73
CA GLU A 208 -12.50 -4.39 -10.29
C GLU A 208 -11.42 -3.40 -9.83
N VAL A 209 -10.81 -2.70 -10.78
CA VAL A 209 -9.82 -1.63 -10.55
C VAL A 209 -10.14 -0.39 -11.38
N VAL A 210 -9.72 0.79 -10.91
CA VAL A 210 -10.02 2.07 -11.59
C VAL A 210 -9.15 2.35 -12.81
N ALA A 211 -7.97 1.75 -12.88
CA ALA A 211 -6.99 1.95 -13.94
C ALA A 211 -5.97 0.78 -14.01
N PRO A 212 -5.17 0.68 -15.10
CA PRO A 212 -4.12 -0.32 -15.18
C PRO A 212 -2.96 -0.08 -14.21
N ALA A 213 -2.33 -1.16 -13.75
CA ALA A 213 -1.07 -1.14 -13.01
C ALA A 213 -0.21 -2.36 -13.35
N ILE A 214 1.09 -2.26 -13.11
CA ILE A 214 2.04 -3.37 -13.28
C ILE A 214 2.91 -3.52 -12.03
N ALA A 215 3.11 -4.76 -11.59
CA ALA A 215 4.03 -5.13 -10.52
C ALA A 215 5.05 -6.16 -11.01
N VAL A 216 6.27 -6.09 -10.50
CA VAL A 216 7.36 -7.05 -10.74
C VAL A 216 8.06 -7.36 -9.42
N GLY A 217 8.63 -8.55 -9.31
CA GLY A 217 9.52 -8.89 -8.21
C GLY A 217 10.94 -8.39 -8.49
N ALA A 218 11.55 -7.74 -7.52
CA ALA A 218 12.91 -7.24 -7.59
C ALA A 218 13.70 -7.61 -6.32
N THR A 219 15.02 -7.65 -6.44
CA THR A 219 15.93 -7.59 -5.28
C THR A 219 16.10 -6.14 -4.89
N ALA A 220 16.05 -5.84 -3.60
CA ALA A 220 16.32 -4.53 -3.05
C ALA A 220 17.74 -4.07 -3.43
N GLY A 221 17.86 -2.84 -3.90
CA GLY A 221 19.13 -2.28 -4.34
C GLY A 221 18.97 -1.17 -5.38
N PRO A 222 20.10 -0.58 -5.82
CA PRO A 222 20.08 0.63 -6.64
C PRO A 222 19.47 0.40 -8.02
N GLU A 223 19.62 -0.81 -8.59
CA GLU A 223 19.01 -1.18 -9.85
C GLU A 223 17.48 -1.08 -9.78
N ALA A 224 16.87 -1.53 -8.68
CA ALA A 224 15.43 -1.61 -8.58
C ALA A 224 14.78 -0.23 -8.59
N PHE A 225 15.33 0.68 -7.80
CA PHE A 225 14.83 2.05 -7.73
C PHE A 225 15.14 2.86 -8.99
N LEU A 226 16.36 2.74 -9.54
CA LEU A 226 16.72 3.42 -10.78
C LEU A 226 15.81 2.97 -11.93
N LEU A 227 15.56 1.67 -12.05
CA LEU A 227 14.66 1.11 -13.06
C LEU A 227 13.21 1.57 -12.89
N MET A 228 12.69 1.57 -11.67
CA MET A 228 11.33 2.03 -11.39
C MET A 228 11.12 3.49 -11.82
N ARG A 229 12.05 4.37 -11.44
CA ARG A 229 12.04 5.80 -11.80
C ARG A 229 12.16 6.01 -13.31
N LEU A 230 13.03 5.23 -13.96
CA LEU A 230 13.20 5.26 -15.42
C LEU A 230 11.95 4.77 -16.15
N LEU A 231 11.34 3.68 -15.67
CA LEU A 231 10.09 3.14 -16.22
C LEU A 231 8.96 4.16 -16.08
N GLY A 232 8.79 4.78 -14.90
CA GLY A 232 7.81 5.85 -14.67
C GLY A 232 7.98 7.00 -15.65
N THR A 233 9.21 7.52 -15.77
CA THR A 233 9.55 8.60 -16.71
C THR A 233 9.22 8.25 -18.16
N ARG A 234 9.54 7.03 -18.62
CA ARG A 234 9.24 6.58 -19.99
C ARG A 234 7.75 6.37 -20.23
N VAL A 235 7.03 5.83 -19.25
CA VAL A 235 5.59 5.60 -19.29
C VAL A 235 4.84 6.93 -19.36
N ASP A 236 5.17 7.89 -18.50
CA ASP A 236 4.54 9.22 -18.49
C ASP A 236 4.75 9.93 -19.83
N ALA A 237 5.98 9.92 -20.37
CA ALA A 237 6.27 10.50 -21.68
C ALA A 237 5.54 9.77 -22.84
N ALA A 238 5.34 8.46 -22.73
CA ALA A 238 4.57 7.70 -23.72
C ALA A 238 3.06 7.99 -23.63
N LEU A 239 2.51 8.13 -22.43
CA LEU A 239 1.12 8.51 -22.19
C LEU A 239 0.84 9.93 -22.73
N GLU A 240 1.73 10.88 -22.46
CA GLU A 240 1.63 12.25 -22.97
C GLU A 240 1.63 12.29 -24.51
N ARG A 241 2.58 11.60 -25.16
CA ARG A 241 2.63 11.49 -26.64
C ARG A 241 1.38 10.84 -27.23
N ALA A 242 0.76 9.92 -26.49
CA ALA A 242 -0.49 9.29 -26.85
C ALA A 242 -1.74 10.15 -26.54
N ALA A 243 -1.55 11.36 -26.03
CA ALA A 243 -2.60 12.26 -25.56
C ALA A 243 -3.53 11.64 -24.50
N VAL A 244 -3.01 10.69 -23.72
CA VAL A 244 -3.71 10.08 -22.59
C VAL A 244 -3.48 10.95 -21.36
N LYS A 245 -4.57 11.48 -20.78
CA LYS A 245 -4.50 12.30 -19.57
C LYS A 245 -4.35 11.41 -18.35
N ALA A 246 -3.10 11.15 -17.99
CA ALA A 246 -2.74 10.27 -16.89
C ALA A 246 -1.48 10.74 -16.17
N TRP A 247 -1.27 10.22 -14.97
CA TRP A 247 0.01 10.21 -14.29
C TRP A 247 0.24 8.83 -13.67
N SER A 248 1.48 8.51 -13.34
CA SER A 248 1.84 7.28 -12.65
C SER A 248 2.20 7.54 -11.18
N THR A 249 1.92 6.57 -10.31
CA THR A 249 2.49 6.47 -8.97
C THR A 249 3.42 5.27 -8.94
N GLU A 250 4.61 5.48 -8.40
CA GLU A 250 5.62 4.46 -8.20
C GLU A 250 5.41 3.77 -6.86
N TRP A 251 5.52 2.45 -6.84
CA TRP A 251 5.34 1.65 -5.64
C TRP A 251 6.54 0.77 -5.39
N SER A 252 6.92 0.68 -4.12
CA SER A 252 7.92 -0.24 -3.60
C SER A 252 7.39 -0.84 -2.33
N THR A 253 7.41 -2.17 -2.21
CA THR A 253 6.85 -2.86 -1.05
C THR A 253 7.74 -4.05 -0.69
N PRO A 254 8.41 -4.02 0.47
CA PRO A 254 9.11 -5.17 1.01
C PRO A 254 8.17 -6.34 1.29
N VAL A 255 8.57 -7.53 0.86
CA VAL A 255 7.77 -8.76 1.05
C VAL A 255 8.53 -9.87 1.80
N GLY A 256 9.76 -9.58 2.22
CA GLY A 256 10.63 -10.46 3.03
C GLY A 256 12.05 -10.53 2.46
N ASP A 257 13.04 -10.72 3.35
CA ASP A 257 14.47 -10.70 3.02
C ASP A 257 14.84 -9.47 2.17
N GLU A 258 15.69 -9.63 1.16
CA GLU A 258 16.07 -8.59 0.20
C GLU A 258 15.05 -8.46 -0.95
N ARG A 259 13.79 -8.88 -0.80
CA ARG A 259 12.81 -8.89 -1.89
C ARG A 259 11.81 -7.74 -1.80
N LEU A 260 11.62 -7.07 -2.93
CA LEU A 260 10.60 -6.06 -3.17
C LEU A 260 9.59 -6.53 -4.21
N GLU A 261 8.33 -6.14 -4.04
CA GLU A 261 7.42 -5.95 -5.17
C GLU A 261 7.45 -4.47 -5.53
N VAL A 262 7.85 -4.17 -6.77
CA VAL A 262 7.94 -2.79 -7.28
C VAL A 262 7.05 -2.64 -8.52
N GLY A 263 6.59 -1.42 -8.79
CA GLY A 263 5.69 -1.23 -9.91
C GLY A 263 5.16 0.17 -10.10
N LEU A 264 4.22 0.29 -11.05
CA LEU A 264 3.52 1.53 -11.36
C LEU A 264 2.01 1.31 -11.31
N SER A 265 1.28 2.18 -10.61
CA SER A 265 -0.15 2.37 -10.83
C SER A 265 -0.38 3.60 -11.72
N LEU A 266 -1.38 3.53 -12.60
CA LEU A 266 -1.78 4.69 -13.39
C LEU A 266 -3.04 5.33 -12.82
N HIS A 267 -3.13 6.65 -12.99
CA HIS A 267 -4.29 7.43 -12.63
C HIS A 267 -4.85 8.11 -13.86
N LEU A 268 -6.06 7.71 -14.30
CA LEU A 268 -6.66 8.19 -15.54
C LEU A 268 -7.69 9.30 -15.27
N ARG A 269 -7.67 10.40 -16.05
CA ARG A 269 -8.66 11.50 -15.95
C ARG A 269 -9.73 11.46 -17.03
N GLY A 270 -10.93 11.89 -16.64
CA GLY A 270 -12.02 12.21 -17.56
C GLY A 270 -12.86 11.00 -18.00
N LYS A 271 -13.79 11.25 -18.93
CA LYS A 271 -14.82 10.26 -19.34
C LYS A 271 -14.28 9.13 -20.22
N ALA A 272 -13.04 9.23 -20.70
CA ALA A 272 -12.43 8.24 -21.60
C ALA A 272 -11.64 7.14 -20.87
N ARG A 273 -11.68 7.08 -19.52
CA ARG A 273 -10.95 6.12 -18.67
C ARG A 273 -10.93 4.70 -19.23
N GLN A 274 -12.09 4.13 -19.53
CA GLN A 274 -12.18 2.74 -20.02
C GLN A 274 -11.55 2.55 -21.40
N ARG A 275 -11.74 3.52 -22.31
CA ARG A 275 -11.16 3.50 -23.66
C ARG A 275 -9.64 3.59 -23.60
N ASP A 276 -9.15 4.49 -22.76
CA ASP A 276 -7.72 4.80 -22.68
C ASP A 276 -6.96 3.73 -21.86
N SER A 277 -7.65 2.97 -21.00
CA SER A 277 -7.08 1.87 -20.21
C SER A 277 -6.38 0.80 -21.07
N ALA A 278 -6.96 0.41 -22.22
CA ALA A 278 -6.34 -0.58 -23.10
C ALA A 278 -5.02 -0.06 -23.70
N LEU A 279 -4.96 1.23 -24.04
CA LEU A 279 -3.74 1.85 -24.55
C LEU A 279 -2.70 2.03 -23.44
N ALA A 280 -3.13 2.49 -22.27
CA ALA A 280 -2.27 2.68 -21.10
C ALA A 280 -1.64 1.36 -20.62
N ALA A 281 -2.40 0.28 -20.57
CA ALA A 281 -1.89 -1.07 -20.25
C ALA A 281 -0.84 -1.54 -21.26
N ARG A 282 -1.06 -1.29 -22.56
CA ARG A 282 -0.06 -1.60 -23.59
C ARG A 282 1.21 -0.77 -23.43
N ILE A 283 1.09 0.51 -23.08
CA ILE A 283 2.25 1.39 -22.83
C ILE A 283 3.08 0.87 -21.65
N LEU A 284 2.45 0.55 -20.51
CA LEU A 284 3.14 -0.03 -19.35
C LEU A 284 3.97 -1.26 -19.75
N TRP A 285 3.34 -2.19 -20.45
CA TRP A 285 4.00 -3.43 -20.85
C TRP A 285 5.09 -3.22 -21.90
N GLN A 286 4.85 -2.35 -22.89
CA GLN A 286 5.81 -2.07 -23.95
C GLN A 286 7.06 -1.37 -23.43
N GLU A 287 6.94 -0.41 -22.51
CA GLU A 287 8.10 0.29 -21.97
C GLU A 287 8.95 -0.62 -21.07
N LEU A 288 8.32 -1.51 -20.28
CA LEU A 288 9.07 -2.54 -19.53
C LEU A 288 9.82 -3.49 -20.47
N ARG A 289 9.17 -3.97 -21.53
CA ARG A 289 9.83 -4.81 -22.55
C ARG A 289 10.96 -4.07 -23.26
N ARG A 290 10.79 -2.78 -23.55
CA ARG A 290 11.83 -1.96 -24.19
C ARG A 290 13.04 -1.82 -23.27
N LEU A 291 12.85 -1.55 -21.98
CA LEU A 291 13.94 -1.49 -21.00
C LEU A 291 14.70 -2.81 -20.89
N ALA A 292 14.01 -3.94 -21.02
CA ALA A 292 14.64 -5.25 -21.00
C ALA A 292 15.38 -5.60 -22.31
N ALA A 293 15.01 -5.01 -23.44
CA ALA A 293 15.57 -5.31 -24.75
C ALA A 293 16.66 -4.32 -25.20
N GLU A 294 16.53 -3.06 -24.79
CA GLU A 294 17.35 -1.94 -25.27
C GLU A 294 18.03 -1.26 -24.07
N GLU A 295 19.32 -0.97 -24.21
CA GLU A 295 20.05 -0.22 -23.19
C GLU A 295 19.52 1.23 -23.14
N PRO A 296 19.23 1.78 -21.94
CA PRO A 296 18.95 3.20 -21.81
C PRO A 296 20.18 4.03 -22.14
N SER A 297 19.98 5.27 -22.59
CA SER A 297 21.11 6.15 -22.80
C SER A 297 21.75 6.56 -21.46
N PRO A 298 23.09 6.76 -21.40
CA PRO A 298 23.73 7.29 -20.19
C PRO A 298 23.11 8.60 -19.70
N ALA A 299 22.67 9.46 -20.62
CA ALA A 299 22.01 10.72 -20.30
C ALA A 299 20.64 10.54 -19.61
N GLU A 300 19.89 9.48 -19.92
CA GLU A 300 18.66 9.15 -19.19
C GLU A 300 18.97 8.77 -17.74
N LEU A 301 19.99 7.93 -17.52
CA LEU A 301 20.40 7.49 -16.18
C LEU A 301 20.91 8.68 -15.35
N ASP A 302 21.80 9.49 -15.92
CA ASP A 302 22.32 10.70 -15.30
C ASP A 302 21.18 11.68 -14.96
N GLY A 303 20.18 11.79 -15.83
CA GLY A 303 19.00 12.63 -15.61
C GLY A 303 18.19 12.22 -14.38
N ILE A 304 17.96 10.91 -14.19
CA ILE A 304 17.25 10.38 -13.01
C ILE A 304 18.05 10.63 -11.73
N VAL A 305 19.34 10.26 -11.71
CA VAL A 305 20.23 10.48 -10.55
C VAL A 305 20.30 11.97 -10.21
N THR A 306 20.49 12.83 -11.22
CA THR A 306 20.59 14.28 -11.03
C THR A 306 19.31 14.90 -10.50
N ARG A 307 18.13 14.41 -10.92
CA ARG A 307 16.85 14.91 -10.38
C ARG A 307 16.72 14.59 -8.89
N PHE A 308 17.17 13.42 -8.46
CA PHE A 308 17.01 13.00 -7.08
C PHE A 308 17.93 13.74 -6.09
N ILE A 309 19.17 14.03 -6.50
CA ILE A 309 20.13 14.72 -5.63
C ILE A 309 19.88 16.22 -5.49
N ARG A 310 19.06 16.83 -6.36
CA ARG A 310 18.77 18.26 -6.30
C ARG A 310 17.77 18.54 -5.20
N SER A 311 18.02 19.62 -4.47
CA SER A 311 17.02 20.17 -3.58
C SER A 311 15.80 20.67 -4.38
N PRO A 312 14.59 20.61 -3.81
CA PRO A 312 13.39 21.15 -4.46
C PRO A 312 13.52 22.59 -4.99
N ALA A 313 14.29 23.45 -4.32
CA ALA A 313 14.54 24.84 -4.65
C ALA A 313 15.52 25.02 -5.84
N GLU A 314 16.32 24.00 -6.15
CA GLU A 314 17.24 23.96 -7.29
C GLU A 314 16.59 23.39 -8.56
N ASP A 315 15.43 22.72 -8.45
CA ASP A 315 14.63 22.30 -9.60
C ASP A 315 13.63 23.41 -9.99
N PRO A 316 13.85 24.12 -11.12
CA PRO A 316 12.96 25.23 -11.50
C PRO A 316 11.52 24.81 -11.78
N HIS A 317 11.30 23.55 -12.18
CA HIS A 317 9.97 23.03 -12.46
C HIS A 317 9.21 22.72 -11.16
N LEU A 318 9.90 22.14 -10.18
CA LEU A 318 9.32 21.79 -8.88
C LEU A 318 9.15 23.04 -8.01
N ARG A 319 10.19 23.88 -7.90
CA ARG A 319 10.18 25.12 -7.11
C ARG A 319 8.95 25.97 -7.35
N GLY A 320 8.66 26.30 -8.62
CA GLY A 320 7.53 27.17 -8.95
C GLY A 320 6.17 26.55 -8.61
N GLN A 321 6.05 25.21 -8.55
CA GLN A 321 4.84 24.54 -8.09
C GLN A 321 4.72 24.62 -6.56
N LEU A 322 5.79 24.30 -5.84
CA LEU A 322 5.83 24.32 -4.38
C LEU A 322 5.64 25.73 -3.82
N GLU A 323 6.22 26.76 -4.45
CA GLU A 323 6.00 28.17 -4.08
C GLU A 323 4.53 28.58 -4.25
N ARG A 324 3.86 28.13 -5.32
CA ARG A 324 2.42 28.40 -5.52
C ARG A 324 1.54 27.69 -4.50
N MET A 325 1.97 26.53 -4.03
CA MET A 325 1.29 25.75 -2.99
C MET A 325 1.64 26.25 -1.57
N GLY A 326 2.66 27.09 -1.42
CA GLY A 326 3.12 27.59 -0.12
C GLY A 326 3.86 26.56 0.72
N VAL A 327 4.44 25.51 0.10
CA VAL A 327 5.05 24.36 0.80
C VAL A 327 6.53 24.16 0.47
N LEU A 328 7.20 25.14 -0.12
CA LEU A 328 8.61 25.02 -0.50
C LEU A 328 9.52 24.74 0.71
N ASP A 329 9.36 25.50 1.80
CA ASP A 329 10.20 25.32 3.00
C ASP A 329 10.01 23.94 3.64
N ALA A 330 8.76 23.45 3.68
CA ALA A 330 8.45 22.11 4.16
C ALA A 330 9.06 21.03 3.27
N ALA A 331 9.04 21.21 1.94
CA ALA A 331 9.67 20.27 1.00
C ALA A 331 11.21 20.26 1.12
N GLU A 332 11.83 21.43 1.32
CA GLU A 332 13.27 21.54 1.59
C GLU A 332 13.65 20.83 2.89
N GLN A 333 12.86 21.04 3.96
CA GLN A 333 13.06 20.38 5.24
C GLN A 333 12.92 18.86 5.12
N ALA A 334 11.86 18.37 4.45
CA ALA A 334 11.67 16.95 4.18
C ALA A 334 12.84 16.36 3.38
N HIS A 335 13.31 17.07 2.34
CA HIS A 335 14.48 16.64 1.56
C HIS A 335 15.75 16.55 2.43
N ALA A 336 15.97 17.51 3.32
CA ALA A 336 17.12 17.50 4.24
C ALA A 336 17.04 16.39 5.30
N GLN A 337 15.83 16.03 5.72
CA GLN A 337 15.56 14.97 6.70
C GLN A 337 15.51 13.56 6.10
N ALA A 338 15.27 13.42 4.79
CA ALA A 338 15.14 12.13 4.11
C ALA A 338 16.28 11.13 4.43
N PRO A 339 17.57 11.50 4.43
CA PRO A 339 18.64 10.53 4.73
C PRO A 339 18.56 9.94 6.15
N LEU A 340 18.03 10.71 7.10
CA LEU A 340 17.80 10.27 8.47
C LEU A 340 16.56 9.36 8.56
N ALA A 341 15.48 9.70 7.85
CA ALA A 341 14.29 8.87 7.73
C ALA A 341 14.62 7.51 7.09
N ASP A 342 15.33 7.50 5.94
CA ASP A 342 15.80 6.29 5.25
C ASP A 342 16.63 5.37 6.15
N ALA A 343 17.43 5.95 7.03
CA ALA A 343 18.26 5.19 7.96
C ALA A 343 17.43 4.62 9.12
N GLY A 344 16.41 5.35 9.57
CA GLY A 344 15.42 4.86 10.54
C GLY A 344 14.66 3.67 9.99
N HIS A 345 14.12 3.80 8.77
CA HIS A 345 13.40 2.74 8.08
C HIS A 345 14.27 1.48 7.90
N ARG A 346 15.53 1.64 7.46
CA ARG A 346 16.47 0.51 7.35
C ARG A 346 16.79 -0.14 8.69
N GLU A 347 16.83 0.61 9.79
CA GLU A 347 17.06 0.03 11.12
C GLU A 347 15.86 -0.78 11.61
N LEU A 348 14.65 -0.49 11.11
CA LEU A 348 13.43 -1.26 11.38
C LEU A 348 13.33 -2.54 10.54
N PHE A 349 13.65 -2.48 9.26
CA PHE A 349 13.32 -3.55 8.31
C PHE A 349 14.50 -4.28 7.68
N ASP A 350 15.73 -3.80 7.90
CA ASP A 350 16.97 -4.36 7.32
C ASP A 350 16.93 -4.46 5.77
N VAL A 351 16.10 -3.62 5.13
CA VAL A 351 15.94 -3.56 3.68
C VAL A 351 15.79 -2.10 3.24
N SER A 352 16.43 -1.75 2.12
CA SER A 352 16.16 -0.49 1.42
C SER A 352 14.91 -0.67 0.56
N ASP A 353 13.90 0.16 0.76
CA ASP A 353 12.66 0.17 -0.02
C ASP A 353 12.32 1.55 -0.61
N GLU A 354 13.21 2.53 -0.39
CA GLU A 354 13.19 3.84 -1.00
C GLU A 354 14.47 4.13 -1.76
N PHE A 355 14.40 5.10 -2.70
CA PHE A 355 15.56 5.52 -3.48
C PHE A 355 16.46 6.48 -2.71
N GLY A 356 16.85 6.14 -1.48
CA GLY A 356 17.60 7.02 -0.60
C GLY A 356 18.99 7.44 -1.12
N GLN A 357 19.64 8.40 -0.46
CA GLN A 357 20.95 8.93 -0.91
C GLN A 357 22.01 7.85 -1.15
N ALA A 358 22.03 6.81 -0.33
CA ALA A 358 22.97 5.69 -0.51
C ALA A 358 22.69 4.90 -1.80
N GLU A 359 21.42 4.63 -2.08
CA GLU A 359 20.97 3.96 -3.31
C GLU A 359 21.24 4.83 -4.53
N VAL A 360 21.03 6.13 -4.45
CA VAL A 360 21.30 7.08 -5.53
C VAL A 360 22.80 7.15 -5.84
N ALA A 361 23.64 7.22 -4.81
CA ALA A 361 25.09 7.20 -4.97
C ALA A 361 25.59 5.87 -5.57
N ALA A 362 24.92 4.76 -5.28
CA ALA A 362 25.21 3.46 -5.89
C ALA A 362 24.69 3.37 -7.32
N ALA A 363 23.48 3.87 -7.60
CA ALA A 363 22.87 3.95 -8.90
C ALA A 363 23.67 4.80 -9.89
N ALA A 364 24.32 5.87 -9.41
CA ALA A 364 25.23 6.70 -10.21
C ALA A 364 26.44 5.94 -10.78
N ARG A 365 26.72 4.72 -10.30
CA ARG A 365 27.80 3.86 -10.79
C ARG A 365 27.31 2.77 -11.76
N LEU A 366 26.00 2.63 -11.95
CA LEU A 366 25.42 1.63 -12.84
C LEU A 366 25.56 2.03 -14.30
N GLY A 367 25.93 1.08 -15.15
CA GLY A 367 25.95 1.25 -16.59
C GLY A 367 24.62 0.89 -17.25
N PRO A 368 24.37 1.35 -18.49
CA PRO A 368 23.19 0.94 -19.26
C PRO A 368 22.96 -0.57 -19.38
N ALA A 369 24.04 -1.34 -19.49
CA ALA A 369 23.98 -2.79 -19.59
C ALA A 369 23.46 -3.46 -18.30
N ASP A 370 23.81 -2.91 -17.12
CA ASP A 370 23.37 -3.39 -15.82
C ASP A 370 21.85 -3.17 -15.67
N VAL A 371 21.40 -1.96 -16.03
CA VAL A 371 19.99 -1.57 -16.00
C VAL A 371 19.16 -2.46 -16.93
N ARG A 372 19.61 -2.70 -18.17
CA ARG A 372 18.92 -3.63 -19.10
C ARG A 372 18.87 -5.04 -18.53
N ALA A 373 19.96 -5.54 -17.96
CA ALA A 373 20.02 -6.89 -17.39
C ALA A 373 19.04 -7.05 -16.22
N ALA A 374 18.97 -6.06 -15.33
CA ALA A 374 18.01 -6.04 -14.23
C ALA A 374 16.55 -5.95 -14.73
N ALA A 375 16.26 -5.12 -15.74
CA ALA A 375 14.93 -5.07 -16.36
C ALA A 375 14.53 -6.41 -17.01
N ALA A 376 15.47 -7.11 -17.65
CA ALA A 376 15.23 -8.43 -18.21
C ALA A 376 14.92 -9.48 -17.13
N ALA A 377 15.54 -9.38 -15.95
CA ALA A 377 15.25 -10.24 -14.81
C ALA A 377 13.84 -10.02 -14.21
N TRP A 378 13.25 -8.84 -14.40
CA TRP A 378 11.89 -8.54 -13.95
C TRP A 378 10.80 -9.19 -14.79
N LEU A 379 11.02 -9.33 -16.10
CA LEU A 379 10.00 -9.77 -17.07
C LEU A 379 9.29 -11.08 -16.69
N PRO A 380 9.98 -12.17 -16.27
CA PRO A 380 9.30 -13.43 -15.93
C PRO A 380 8.32 -13.29 -14.77
N SER A 381 8.54 -12.31 -13.90
CA SER A 381 7.71 -12.06 -12.75
C SER A 381 6.57 -11.08 -13.03
N ALA A 382 6.52 -10.40 -14.18
CA ALA A 382 5.60 -9.29 -14.40
C ALA A 382 4.12 -9.69 -14.29
N LEU A 383 3.36 -8.90 -13.52
CA LEU A 383 1.91 -9.06 -13.36
C LEU A 383 1.24 -7.72 -13.63
N LEU A 384 0.32 -7.70 -14.59
CA LEU A 384 -0.43 -6.51 -14.96
C LEU A 384 -1.92 -6.69 -14.64
N VAL A 385 -2.52 -5.72 -13.98
CA VAL A 385 -3.98 -5.66 -13.77
C VAL A 385 -4.59 -4.63 -14.70
N ILE A 386 -5.74 -4.94 -15.29
CA ILE A 386 -6.55 -4.00 -16.06
C ILE A 386 -8.00 -3.98 -15.55
N PRO A 387 -8.73 -2.87 -15.75
CA PRO A 387 -10.16 -2.81 -15.40
C PRO A 387 -10.99 -3.87 -16.15
N ASN A 388 -12.03 -4.37 -15.48
CA ASN A 388 -13.01 -5.26 -16.09
C ASN A 388 -13.61 -4.68 -17.39
N GLY A 389 -13.83 -5.55 -18.38
CA GLY A 389 -14.36 -5.18 -19.69
C GLY A 389 -13.36 -4.51 -20.64
N VAL A 390 -12.11 -4.32 -20.22
CA VAL A 390 -11.01 -3.86 -21.09
C VAL A 390 -10.31 -5.09 -21.71
N ASP A 391 -10.07 -5.05 -23.02
CA ASP A 391 -9.19 -5.99 -23.70
C ASP A 391 -8.01 -5.23 -24.30
N ALA A 392 -6.81 -5.49 -23.77
CA ALA A 392 -5.59 -4.77 -24.13
C ALA A 392 -4.68 -5.56 -25.08
N ALA A 393 -4.99 -6.83 -25.40
CA ALA A 393 -4.17 -7.70 -26.25
C ALA A 393 -2.65 -7.59 -25.96
N LEU A 394 -2.23 -7.95 -24.74
CA LEU A 394 -0.86 -7.80 -24.25
C LEU A 394 0.05 -8.91 -24.78
N ASP A 395 0.72 -8.65 -25.89
CA ASP A 395 1.60 -9.60 -26.57
C ASP A 395 2.68 -10.18 -25.64
N GLY A 396 2.79 -11.51 -25.61
CA GLY A 396 3.74 -12.23 -24.77
C GLY A 396 3.35 -12.37 -23.29
N MET A 397 2.19 -11.86 -22.86
CA MET A 397 1.68 -12.09 -21.50
C MET A 397 0.54 -13.11 -21.50
N ALA A 398 0.58 -14.06 -20.56
CA ALA A 398 -0.51 -14.99 -20.36
C ALA A 398 -1.70 -14.31 -19.66
N ARG A 399 -2.91 -14.44 -20.20
CA ARG A 399 -4.11 -14.05 -19.46
C ARG A 399 -4.32 -15.06 -18.34
N THR A 400 -4.32 -14.58 -17.11
CA THR A 400 -4.66 -15.32 -15.90
C THR A 400 -5.97 -14.79 -15.34
N GLY A 401 -6.60 -15.57 -14.48
CA GLY A 401 -7.88 -15.23 -13.89
C GLY A 401 -8.09 -16.04 -12.63
N CYS A 402 -9.22 -15.79 -11.99
CA CYS A 402 -9.65 -16.61 -10.87
C CYS A 402 -9.86 -18.06 -11.31
N PRO A 403 -9.62 -19.05 -10.44
CA PRO A 403 -9.99 -20.43 -10.73
C PRO A 403 -11.47 -20.51 -11.09
N THR A 404 -11.76 -21.00 -12.29
CA THR A 404 -13.13 -21.23 -12.76
C THR A 404 -13.38 -22.71 -13.04
N GLY A 405 -14.63 -23.12 -12.90
CA GLY A 405 -15.08 -24.48 -13.20
C GLY A 405 -16.20 -24.52 -14.23
N SER A 406 -16.52 -25.72 -14.69
CA SER A 406 -17.69 -25.99 -15.52
C SER A 406 -18.54 -27.06 -14.83
N TYR A 407 -19.50 -26.61 -14.03
CA TYR A 407 -20.44 -27.46 -13.30
C TYR A 407 -21.72 -26.69 -12.99
N THR A 408 -22.77 -27.37 -12.54
CA THR A 408 -23.99 -26.72 -12.08
C THR A 408 -23.97 -26.59 -10.56
N PRO A 409 -23.78 -25.39 -9.99
CA PRO A 409 -23.75 -25.21 -8.55
C PRO A 409 -25.12 -25.52 -7.94
N GLN A 410 -25.11 -26.10 -6.74
CA GLN A 410 -26.30 -26.33 -5.93
C GLN A 410 -26.52 -25.14 -4.99
N GLY A 411 -27.77 -24.76 -4.76
CA GLY A 411 -28.11 -23.68 -3.86
C GLY A 411 -29.26 -22.80 -4.33
N GLU A 412 -29.48 -21.69 -3.64
CA GLU A 412 -30.48 -20.70 -3.99
C GLU A 412 -29.97 -19.80 -5.13
N LEU A 413 -30.67 -19.77 -6.27
CA LEU A 413 -30.36 -18.84 -7.36
C LEU A 413 -30.87 -17.43 -7.03
N LEU A 414 -29.95 -16.52 -6.78
CA LEU A 414 -30.18 -15.08 -6.72
C LEU A 414 -30.22 -14.55 -8.15
N ARG A 415 -31.41 -14.12 -8.59
CA ARG A 415 -31.62 -13.70 -9.98
C ARG A 415 -31.13 -12.28 -10.21
N PRO A 416 -30.58 -11.95 -11.39
CA PRO A 416 -30.28 -10.57 -11.74
C PRO A 416 -31.57 -9.74 -11.79
N SER A 417 -31.53 -8.55 -11.22
CA SER A 417 -32.62 -7.56 -11.26
C SER A 417 -33.00 -7.21 -12.70
N LEU A 418 -34.18 -6.62 -12.89
CA LEU A 418 -34.60 -6.16 -14.22
C LEU A 418 -33.59 -5.15 -14.80
N ALA A 419 -33.09 -4.21 -14.00
CA ALA A 419 -32.10 -3.23 -14.43
C ALA A 419 -30.79 -3.91 -14.90
N ARG A 420 -30.27 -4.89 -14.15
CA ARG A 420 -29.06 -5.64 -14.53
C ARG A 420 -29.28 -6.42 -15.84
N ARG A 421 -30.44 -7.06 -16.00
CA ARG A 421 -30.82 -7.78 -17.24
C ARG A 421 -30.98 -6.86 -18.44
N LEU A 422 -31.57 -5.68 -18.27
CA LEU A 422 -31.70 -4.68 -19.33
C LEU A 422 -30.34 -4.13 -19.79
N ARG A 423 -29.32 -4.16 -18.92
CA ARG A 423 -27.92 -3.90 -19.26
C ARG A 423 -27.20 -5.09 -19.92
N GLY A 424 -27.93 -6.16 -20.25
CA GLY A 424 -27.41 -7.32 -20.98
C GLY A 424 -26.82 -8.42 -20.11
N ALA A 425 -26.91 -8.32 -18.79
CA ALA A 425 -26.38 -9.33 -17.88
C ALA A 425 -27.16 -10.65 -17.99
N LYS A 426 -26.43 -11.73 -18.24
CA LYS A 426 -26.93 -13.11 -18.32
C LYS A 426 -26.30 -14.01 -17.26
N ASP A 427 -25.60 -13.40 -16.31
CA ASP A 427 -25.00 -14.08 -15.18
C ASP A 427 -26.03 -14.41 -14.10
N GLY A 428 -25.73 -15.43 -13.31
CA GLY A 428 -26.49 -15.85 -12.14
C GLY A 428 -25.59 -15.93 -10.92
N LEU A 429 -26.13 -15.64 -9.74
CA LEU A 429 -25.41 -15.81 -8.49
C LEU A 429 -26.10 -16.92 -7.70
N VAL A 430 -25.42 -18.02 -7.40
CA VAL A 430 -25.97 -19.15 -6.65
C VAL A 430 -25.36 -19.17 -5.26
N LEU A 431 -26.23 -19.02 -4.25
CA LEU A 431 -25.86 -19.09 -2.85
C LEU A 431 -25.98 -20.54 -2.37
N GLY A 432 -24.85 -21.22 -2.23
CA GLY A 432 -24.75 -22.52 -1.58
C GLY A 432 -24.59 -22.39 -0.07
N ASP A 433 -24.42 -23.53 0.61
CA ASP A 433 -24.22 -23.56 2.06
C ASP A 433 -22.82 -23.10 2.47
N ASP A 434 -21.78 -23.60 1.78
CA ASP A 434 -20.37 -23.32 2.08
C ASP A 434 -19.66 -22.45 1.02
N ALA A 435 -20.38 -22.00 0.00
CA ALA A 435 -19.82 -21.20 -1.08
C ALA A 435 -20.88 -20.33 -1.79
N CYS A 436 -20.41 -19.27 -2.43
CA CYS A 436 -21.19 -18.47 -3.38
C CYS A 436 -20.61 -18.67 -4.78
N HIS A 437 -21.46 -18.81 -5.79
CA HIS A 437 -21.03 -19.11 -7.16
C HIS A 437 -21.56 -18.07 -8.13
N LEU A 438 -20.66 -17.35 -8.80
CA LEU A 438 -21.01 -16.50 -9.93
C LEU A 438 -20.94 -17.34 -11.21
N VAL A 439 -22.09 -17.55 -11.85
CA VAL A 439 -22.24 -18.33 -13.08
C VAL A 439 -22.37 -17.37 -14.25
N ALA A 440 -21.38 -17.36 -15.14
CA ALA A 440 -21.37 -16.55 -16.34
C ALA A 440 -22.34 -17.10 -17.41
N ALA A 441 -22.57 -16.27 -18.44
CA ALA A 441 -23.50 -16.60 -19.53
C ALA A 441 -23.10 -17.85 -20.34
N ASP A 442 -21.80 -18.15 -20.39
CA ASP A 442 -21.23 -19.31 -21.07
C ASP A 442 -21.18 -20.57 -20.18
N GLY A 443 -21.70 -20.48 -18.95
CA GLY A 443 -21.71 -21.56 -17.97
C GLY A 443 -20.43 -21.67 -17.14
N THR A 444 -19.47 -20.76 -17.31
CA THR A 444 -18.28 -20.68 -16.46
C THR A 444 -18.67 -20.32 -15.03
N VAL A 445 -18.17 -21.06 -14.04
CA VAL A 445 -18.47 -20.86 -12.63
C VAL A 445 -17.24 -20.33 -11.89
N HIS A 446 -17.35 -19.14 -11.33
CA HIS A 446 -16.39 -18.61 -10.36
C HIS A 446 -16.92 -18.86 -8.95
N THR A 447 -16.14 -19.54 -8.11
CA THR A 447 -16.56 -20.00 -6.78
C THR A 447 -15.83 -19.23 -5.70
N PHE A 448 -16.60 -18.65 -4.78
CA PHE A 448 -16.13 -17.98 -3.59
C PHE A 448 -16.41 -18.90 -2.41
N ALA A 449 -15.37 -19.54 -1.87
CA ALA A 449 -15.54 -20.32 -0.64
C ALA A 449 -16.00 -19.39 0.48
N MET A 450 -17.04 -19.75 1.24
CA MET A 450 -17.62 -18.82 2.20
C MET A 450 -16.61 -18.43 3.29
N ARG A 451 -15.71 -19.34 3.65
CA ARG A 451 -14.58 -19.07 4.56
C ARG A 451 -13.59 -18.01 4.05
N ASP A 452 -13.60 -17.69 2.76
CA ASP A 452 -12.69 -16.75 2.09
C ASP A 452 -13.49 -15.56 1.50
N ALA A 453 -14.82 -15.56 1.64
CA ALA A 453 -15.70 -14.55 1.08
C ALA A 453 -15.70 -13.28 1.94
N MET A 454 -15.64 -12.12 1.27
CA MET A 454 -15.85 -10.80 1.87
C MET A 454 -16.92 -10.04 1.10
N LEU A 455 -17.90 -9.47 1.81
CA LEU A 455 -18.92 -8.62 1.24
C LEU A 455 -18.59 -7.16 1.54
N ILE A 456 -18.43 -6.34 0.52
CA ILE A 456 -18.13 -4.91 0.64
C ILE A 456 -19.30 -4.13 0.07
N GLN A 457 -19.88 -3.22 0.85
CA GLN A 457 -20.95 -2.32 0.41
C GLN A 457 -20.42 -0.88 0.35
N ARG A 458 -20.68 -0.19 -0.76
CA ARG A 458 -20.18 1.17 -1.03
C ARG A 458 -21.07 1.88 -2.04
N ARG A 459 -21.50 3.13 -1.80
CA ARG A 459 -22.26 3.97 -2.77
C ARG A 459 -23.44 3.25 -3.49
N GLY A 460 -24.13 2.33 -2.82
CA GLY A 460 -25.21 1.53 -3.42
C GLY A 460 -24.74 0.35 -4.30
N GLU A 461 -23.44 0.13 -4.37
CA GLU A 461 -22.78 -1.04 -4.94
C GLU A 461 -22.55 -2.11 -3.85
N THR A 462 -22.51 -3.36 -4.28
CA THR A 462 -22.17 -4.52 -3.46
C THR A 462 -21.15 -5.35 -4.21
N LEU A 463 -19.96 -5.46 -3.63
CA LEU A 463 -18.83 -6.19 -4.18
C LEU A 463 -18.61 -7.46 -3.35
N LEU A 464 -18.34 -8.56 -4.02
CA LEU A 464 -17.98 -9.83 -3.41
C LEU A 464 -16.50 -10.11 -3.68
N GLY A 465 -15.71 -10.20 -2.63
CA GLY A 465 -14.28 -10.50 -2.67
C GLY A 465 -13.99 -11.95 -2.30
N ASP A 466 -12.97 -12.53 -2.94
CA ASP A 466 -12.27 -13.72 -2.45
C ASP A 466 -10.95 -13.27 -1.83
N VAL A 467 -10.86 -13.28 -0.50
CA VAL A 467 -9.66 -12.83 0.23
C VAL A 467 -8.48 -13.75 -0.04
N GLY A 468 -8.74 -15.05 -0.18
CA GLY A 468 -7.71 -16.05 -0.47
C GLY A 468 -7.11 -15.85 -1.85
N HIS A 469 -7.89 -15.44 -2.84
CA HIS A 469 -7.42 -15.23 -4.21
C HIS A 469 -7.02 -13.77 -4.52
N GLY A 470 -7.55 -12.80 -3.79
CA GLY A 470 -7.29 -11.38 -4.01
C GLY A 470 -8.16 -10.72 -5.08
N CYS A 471 -9.26 -11.36 -5.51
CA CYS A 471 -10.15 -10.82 -6.56
C CYS A 471 -11.43 -10.22 -5.99
N LEU A 472 -12.04 -9.33 -6.78
CA LEU A 472 -13.29 -8.66 -6.43
C LEU A 472 -14.25 -8.69 -7.62
N VAL A 473 -15.55 -8.87 -7.35
CA VAL A 473 -16.58 -8.86 -8.40
C VAL A 473 -17.78 -8.02 -7.99
N ASP A 474 -18.33 -7.28 -8.95
CA ASP A 474 -19.58 -6.54 -8.75
C ASP A 474 -20.81 -7.48 -8.80
N VAL A 475 -21.41 -7.70 -7.63
CA VAL A 475 -22.67 -8.44 -7.45
C VAL A 475 -23.86 -7.51 -7.22
N SER A 476 -23.72 -6.22 -7.53
CA SER A 476 -24.80 -5.26 -7.46
C SER A 476 -25.95 -5.65 -8.36
N GLY A 477 -27.16 -5.49 -7.84
CA GLY A 477 -28.38 -5.75 -8.58
C GLY A 477 -28.71 -7.23 -8.77
N PHE A 478 -28.09 -8.17 -8.05
CA PHE A 478 -28.70 -9.48 -7.79
C PHE A 478 -29.78 -9.35 -6.71
N THR A 479 -30.96 -9.91 -6.98
CA THR A 479 -32.06 -9.92 -6.01
C THR A 479 -31.72 -10.83 -4.82
N GLY A 480 -31.84 -10.32 -3.59
CA GLY A 480 -31.52 -11.06 -2.38
C GLY A 480 -30.03 -11.12 -2.02
N VAL A 481 -29.17 -10.29 -2.63
CA VAL A 481 -27.74 -10.22 -2.33
C VAL A 481 -27.46 -9.91 -0.84
N ASP A 482 -28.36 -9.17 -0.17
CA ASP A 482 -28.26 -8.86 1.26
C ASP A 482 -28.23 -10.11 2.16
N LYS A 483 -28.69 -11.26 1.68
CA LYS A 483 -28.55 -12.54 2.40
C LYS A 483 -27.08 -12.87 2.70
N LEU A 484 -26.16 -12.42 1.84
CA LEU A 484 -24.72 -12.63 2.03
C LEU A 484 -24.21 -11.99 3.32
N VAL A 485 -24.82 -10.91 3.81
CA VAL A 485 -24.44 -10.25 5.07
C VAL A 485 -24.39 -11.23 6.25
N THR A 486 -25.33 -12.16 6.28
CA THR A 486 -25.45 -13.18 7.35
C THR A 486 -24.70 -14.48 7.05
N ARG A 487 -24.14 -14.61 5.85
CA ARG A 487 -23.48 -15.84 5.36
C ARG A 487 -21.96 -15.72 5.34
N VAL A 488 -21.43 -14.53 5.05
CA VAL A 488 -19.98 -14.29 5.14
C VAL A 488 -19.50 -14.43 6.59
N PRO A 489 -18.21 -14.75 6.81
CA PRO A 489 -17.67 -14.87 8.16
C PRO A 489 -17.91 -13.61 9.01
N PRO A 490 -17.93 -13.75 10.35
CA PRO A 490 -18.00 -12.60 11.24
C PRO A 490 -16.94 -11.57 10.85
N ARG A 491 -17.29 -10.29 10.90
CA ARG A 491 -16.41 -9.21 10.45
C ARG A 491 -15.94 -9.39 9.00
N ARG A 492 -16.70 -9.98 8.08
CA ARG A 492 -16.39 -9.91 6.62
C ARG A 492 -17.49 -9.29 5.78
N HIS A 493 -18.49 -8.74 6.44
CA HIS A 493 -19.31 -7.68 5.87
C HIS A 493 -18.66 -6.34 6.25
N ARG A 494 -18.33 -5.57 5.22
CA ARG A 494 -17.60 -4.30 5.30
C ARG A 494 -18.44 -3.22 4.64
N ILE A 495 -18.46 -2.05 5.26
CA ILE A 495 -19.00 -0.85 4.65
C ILE A 495 -17.77 0.00 4.32
N ALA A 496 -17.50 0.15 3.03
CA ALA A 496 -16.46 1.06 2.58
C ALA A 496 -17.12 2.43 2.44
N HIS A 497 -16.65 3.36 3.25
CA HIS A 497 -17.03 4.76 3.25
C HIS A 497 -15.99 5.54 2.43
N ASP A 498 -16.40 6.66 1.82
CA ASP A 498 -15.49 7.65 1.26
C ASP A 498 -15.58 8.94 2.05
#